data_AF-A0A7R6Z5G6-F1
#
_entry.id   AF-A0A7R6Z5G6-F1
#
_cell.length_a   1.000
_cell.length_b   1.000
_cell.length_c   1.000
_cell.angle_alpha   90.00
_cell.angle_beta   90.00
_cell.angle_gamma   90.00
#
_symmetry.space_group_name_H-M   'P 1'
#
loop_
_entity.id
_entity.type
_entity.pdbx_description
1 polymer ?
#
loop_
_entity_poly.entity_id
_entity_poly.type
_entity_poly.pdbx_seq_one_letter_code
_entity_poly.pdbx_strand_id
1 'polypeptide(L)' 'MLLLDEDGFRKVLQTVVQETLESEMTEAIEAQKGERTAERVGCRSGYYER' A
#
# COMPACT_ATOMS: atom_id res chain seq x y z
N MET A 1 4.73 23.73 8.07
CA MET A 1 3.39 23.43 7.51
C MET A 1 3.61 22.62 6.23
N LEU A 2 3.57 21.29 6.33
CA LEU A 2 3.91 20.36 5.24
C LEU A 2 2.96 20.41 4.03
N LEU A 3 1.85 21.16 4.13
CA LEU A 3 0.82 21.25 3.09
C LEU A 3 0.92 22.51 2.23
N LEU A 4 1.84 23.44 2.53
CA LEU A 4 1.97 24.71 1.79
C LEU A 4 2.82 24.60 0.53
N ASP A 5 3.68 23.58 0.45
CA ASP A 5 4.58 23.36 -0.68
C ASP A 5 4.09 22.18 -1.52
N GLU A 6 4.18 22.30 -2.85
CA GLU A 6 3.75 21.29 -3.83
C GLU A 6 4.38 19.92 -3.54
N ASP A 7 5.64 19.90 -3.10
CA ASP A 7 6.37 18.69 -2.71
C ASP A 7 5.76 17.98 -1.49
N GLY A 8 5.25 18.74 -0.53
CA GLY A 8 4.66 18.21 0.68
C GLY A 8 3.29 17.57 0.39
N PHE A 9 2.48 18.22 -0.44
CA PHE A 9 1.23 17.66 -0.94
C PHE A 9 1.47 16.38 -1.76
N ARG A 10 2.46 16.38 -2.65
CA ARG A 10 2.82 15.21 -3.46
C ARG A 10 3.20 14.01 -2.60
N LYS A 11 3.98 14.22 -1.52
CA LYS A 11 4.36 13.16 -0.58
C LYS A 11 3.16 12.57 0.15
N VAL A 12 2.25 13.43 0.64
CA VAL A 12 1.03 12.97 1.30
C VAL A 12 0.17 12.17 0.33
N LEU A 13 -0.03 12.66 -0.90
CA LEU A 13 -0.77 11.95 -1.93
C LEU A 13 -0.16 10.57 -2.20
N GLN A 14 1.17 10.51 -2.36
CA GLN A 14 1.88 9.25 -2.58
C GLN A 14 1.67 8.27 -1.41
N THR A 15 1.74 8.74 -0.16
CA THR A 15 1.47 7.91 1.02
C THR A 15 0.04 7.36 1.01
N VAL A 16 -0.96 8.22 0.79
CA VAL A 16 -2.37 7.80 0.79
C VAL A 16 -2.66 6.79 -0.32
N VAL A 17 -2.10 7.01 -1.52
CA VAL A 17 -2.23 6.05 -2.63
C VAL A 17 -1.55 4.72 -2.27
N GLN A 18 -0.36 4.77 -1.67
CA GLN A 18 0.37 3.56 -1.29
C GLN A 18 -0.37 2.76 -0.21
N GLU A 19 -0.97 3.42 0.77
CA GLU A 19 -1.77 2.78 1.83
C GLU A 19 -3.04 2.15 1.26
N THR A 20 -3.71 2.83 0.34
CA THR A 20 -4.91 2.31 -0.34
C THR A 20 -4.57 1.03 -1.11
N LEU A 21 -3.49 1.04 -1.90
CA LEU A 21 -3.04 -0.14 -2.65
C LEU A 21 -2.63 -1.31 -1.74
N GLU A 22 -2.04 -1.03 -0.57
CA GLU A 22 -1.71 -2.06 0.42
C GLU A 22 -2.95 -2.69 1.05
N SER A 23 -4.01 -1.90 1.28
CA SER A 23 -5.31 -2.41 1.75
C SER A 23 -5.91 -3.33 0.69
N GLU A 24 -6.00 -2.86 -0.55
CA GLU A 24 -6.53 -3.65 -1.67
C GLU A 24 -5.74 -4.94 -1.88
N MET A 25 -4.41 -4.92 -1.75
CA MET A 25 -3.57 -6.12 -1.85
C MET A 25 -3.87 -7.11 -0.71
N THR A 26 -4.12 -6.60 0.49
CA THR A 26 -4.46 -7.44 1.65
C THR A 26 -5.79 -8.15 1.43
N GLU A 27 -6.80 -7.43 0.92
CA GLU A 27 -8.11 -7.99 0.57
C GLU A 27 -7.98 -9.01 -0.57
N ALA A 28 -7.22 -8.69 -1.62
CA ALA A 28 -7.05 -9.58 -2.77
C ALA A 28 -6.30 -10.88 -2.46
N ILE A 29 -5.35 -10.85 -1.51
CA ILE A 29 -4.55 -12.02 -1.11
C ILE A 29 -5.18 -12.75 0.09
N GLU A 30 -6.19 -12.16 0.72
CA GLU A 30 -6.79 -12.64 1.97
C GLU A 30 -5.74 -12.82 3.09
N ALA A 31 -4.70 -12.00 3.09
CA ALA A 31 -3.64 -12.02 4.10
C ALA A 31 -2.83 -10.72 4.16
N GLN A 32 -2.51 -10.31 5.39
CA GLN A 32 -1.56 -9.25 5.66
C GLN A 32 -0.11 -9.65 5.31
N LYS A 33 0.79 -8.66 5.34
CA LYS A 33 2.21 -8.85 5.07
C LYS A 33 2.82 -9.77 6.13
N GLY A 34 3.32 -10.93 5.71
CA GLY A 34 3.95 -11.90 6.61
C GLY A 34 2.96 -12.70 7.47
N GLU A 35 1.66 -12.50 7.30
CA GLU A 35 0.64 -13.24 8.03
C GLU A 35 0.55 -14.69 7.54
N ARG A 36 0.47 -15.62 8.50
CA ARG A 36 0.23 -17.04 8.22
C ARG A 36 -1.24 -17.35 8.43
N THR A 37 -1.97 -17.48 7.33
CA THR A 37 -3.37 -17.90 7.31
C THR A 37 -3.57 -18.99 6.27
N ALA A 38 -4.52 -19.89 6.53
CA ALA A 38 -4.92 -20.94 5.59
C ALA A 38 -5.74 -20.39 4.41
N GLU A 39 -6.32 -19.20 4.56
CA GLU A 39 -7.13 -18.52 3.55
C GLU A 39 -6.25 -17.80 2.51
N ARG A 40 -4.93 -17.67 2.73
CA ARG A 40 -4.03 -16.95 1.83
C ARG A 40 -4.10 -17.52 0.40
N VAL A 41 -4.51 -16.69 -0.55
CA VAL A 41 -4.64 -17.09 -1.97
C VAL A 41 -3.45 -16.69 -2.85
N GLY A 42 -2.43 -16.00 -2.30
CA GLY A 42 -1.26 -15.57 -3.08
C GLY A 42 -0.07 -15.01 -2.29
N CYS A 43 0.93 -14.53 -3.05
CA CYS A 43 2.16 -13.91 -2.55
C CYS A 43 2.28 -12.46 -3.01
N ARG A 44 2.89 -11.63 -2.17
CA ARG A 44 3.20 -10.23 -2.49
C ARG A 44 4.50 -10.18 -3.29
N SER A 45 4.46 -9.66 -4.51
CA SER A 45 5.62 -9.59 -5.42
C SER A 45 6.41 -8.28 -5.33
N GLY A 46 6.51 -7.70 -4.13
CA GLY A 46 7.18 -6.42 -3.92
C GLY A 46 6.42 -5.22 -4.49
N TYR A 47 7.14 -4.12 -4.66
CA TYR A 47 6.62 -2.85 -5.19
C TYR A 47 7.17 -2.60 -6.58
N TYR A 48 6.34 -2.04 -7.46
CA TYR A 48 6.75 -1.60 -8.79
C TYR A 48 6.60 -0.07 -8.86
N GLU A 49 7.64 0.60 -9.38
CA GLU A 49 7.61 2.04 -9.59
C GLU A 49 6.67 2.39 -10.76
N ARG A 50 5.91 3.48 -10.60
CA ARG A 50 4.96 3.98 -11.60
C ARG A 50 4.86 5.49 -11.57
#